data_AF-A0A932TM58-F1
#
_entry.id   AF-A0A932TM58-F1
#
_cell.length_a   1.000
_cell.length_b   1.000
_cell.length_c   1.000
_cell.angle_alpha   90.00
_cell.angle_beta   90.00
_cell.angle_gamma   90.00
#
_symmetry.space_group_name_H-M   'P 1'
#
loop_
_entity.id
_entity.type
_entity.pdbx_description
1 polymer ?
#
loop_
_entity_poly.entity_id
_entity_poly.type
_entity_poly.pdbx_seq_one_letter_code
_entity_poly.pdbx_strand_id
1 'polypeptide(L)'
;MLLVGRKLPKSWVSWICPGLVGVSFLVSVGAVWQLASLPERQFERILFTWVPGQMFPMITGQMSQLNADWGFLLDPLSAVMILVVTGVGFLIHVYSVGYMAHEGGYYRFFGYLNLFMFSMLTL
;
A
#
# COMPACT_ATOMS: atom_id res chain seq x y z
N MET A 1 9.62 10.86 -2.96
CA MET A 1 10.01 11.33 -4.32
C MET A 1 9.28 12.61 -4.74
N LEU A 2 7.97 12.76 -4.59
CA LEU A 2 7.25 13.92 -5.14
C LEU A 2 7.66 15.28 -4.53
N LEU A 3 8.00 15.32 -3.22
CA LEU A 3 8.38 16.56 -2.54
C LEU A 3 9.86 16.96 -2.71
N VAL A 4 10.77 15.98 -2.79
CA VAL A 4 12.24 16.19 -2.76
C VAL A 4 12.94 15.72 -4.04
N GLY A 5 12.25 14.96 -4.90
CA GLY A 5 12.84 14.25 -6.04
C GLY A 5 13.42 15.14 -7.14
N ARG A 6 12.99 16.41 -7.24
CA ARG A 6 13.58 17.38 -8.17
C ARG A 6 15.05 17.70 -7.83
N LYS A 7 15.44 17.55 -6.55
CA LYS A 7 16.81 17.81 -6.06
C LYS A 7 17.67 16.55 -5.99
N LEU A 8 17.10 15.36 -6.25
CA LEU A 8 17.82 14.10 -6.14
C LEU A 8 18.43 13.69 -7.48
N PRO A 9 19.69 13.20 -7.48
CA PRO A 9 20.30 12.64 -8.69
C PRO A 9 19.59 11.34 -9.11
N LYS A 10 19.54 11.08 -10.44
CA LYS A 10 18.85 9.92 -11.02
C LYS A 10 19.25 8.59 -10.39
N SER A 11 20.54 8.41 -10.09
CA SER A 11 21.07 7.19 -9.46
C SER A 11 20.44 6.93 -8.09
N TRP A 12 20.22 7.95 -7.27
CA TRP A 12 19.58 7.74 -5.97
C TRP A 12 18.11 7.32 -6.13
N VAL A 13 17.41 7.88 -7.12
CA VAL A 13 16.03 7.49 -7.43
C VAL A 13 15.95 6.05 -7.91
N SER A 14 16.89 5.61 -8.75
CA SER A 14 16.91 4.25 -9.30
C SER A 14 17.21 3.17 -8.25
N TRP A 15 17.89 3.52 -7.16
CA TRP A 15 18.13 2.59 -6.05
C TRP A 15 17.01 2.64 -5.00
N ILE A 16 16.59 3.84 -4.59
CA ILE A 16 15.61 4.00 -3.50
C ILE A 16 14.23 3.48 -3.91
N CYS A 17 13.72 3.81 -5.11
CA CYS A 17 12.34 3.48 -5.44
C CYS A 17 12.11 1.97 -5.57
N PRO A 18 12.86 1.23 -6.41
CA PRO A 18 12.72 -0.22 -6.48
C PRO A 18 13.12 -0.88 -5.16
N GLY A 19 14.15 -0.36 -4.47
CA GLY A 19 14.60 -0.90 -3.18
C GLY A 19 13.51 -0.89 -2.12
N LEU A 20 12.76 0.21 -1.99
CA LEU A 20 11.64 0.29 -1.05
C LEU A 20 10.53 -0.69 -1.38
N VAL A 21 10.19 -0.87 -2.66
CA VAL A 21 9.18 -1.85 -3.09
C VAL A 21 9.66 -3.28 -2.82
N GLY A 22 10.95 -3.56 -3.02
CA GLY A 22 11.56 -4.84 -2.66
C GLY A 22 11.48 -5.14 -1.16
N VAL A 23 11.73 -4.13 -0.31
CA VAL A 23 11.52 -4.25 1.15
C VAL A 23 10.06 -4.53 1.46
N SER A 24 9.10 -3.83 0.83
CA SER A 24 7.68 -4.11 1.00
C SER A 24 7.31 -5.53 0.61
N PHE A 25 7.87 -6.08 -0.48
CA PHE A 25 7.65 -7.47 -0.87
C PHE A 25 8.15 -8.46 0.18
N LEU A 26 9.33 -8.24 0.76
CA LEU A 26 9.85 -9.08 1.84
C LEU A 26 8.95 -9.03 3.08
N VAL A 27 8.46 -7.83 3.44
CA VAL A 27 7.50 -7.67 4.54
C VAL A 27 6.19 -8.39 4.24
N SER A 28 5.67 -8.32 3.01
CA SER A 28 4.47 -9.06 2.59
C SER A 28 4.67 -10.58 2.69
N VAL A 29 5.80 -11.11 2.26
CA VAL A 29 6.13 -12.54 2.44
C VAL A 29 6.14 -12.92 3.93
N GLY A 30 6.76 -12.09 4.78
CA GLY A 30 6.75 -12.29 6.23
C GLY A 30 5.34 -12.26 6.83
N ALA A 31 4.48 -11.35 6.38
CA ALA A 31 3.10 -11.24 6.83
C ALA A 31 2.27 -12.47 6.43
N VAL A 32 2.43 -12.98 5.21
CA VAL A 32 1.74 -14.20 4.74
C VAL A 32 2.24 -15.43 5.51
N TRP A 33 3.54 -15.51 5.80
CA TRP A 33 4.08 -16.58 6.63
C TRP A 33 3.48 -16.56 8.04
N GLN A 34 3.38 -15.38 8.64
CA GLN A 34 2.73 -15.20 9.95
C GLN A 34 1.26 -15.61 9.89
N LEU A 35 0.52 -15.20 8.85
CA LEU A 35 -0.89 -15.56 8.67
C LEU A 35 -1.08 -17.08 8.56
N ALA A 36 -0.19 -17.77 7.83
CA ALA A 36 -0.25 -19.22 7.67
C ALA A 36 -0.06 -19.99 8.98
N SER A 37 0.62 -19.39 9.96
CA SER A 37 0.79 -19.96 11.30
C SER A 37 -0.42 -19.77 12.23
N LEU A 38 -1.36 -18.90 11.86
CA LEU A 38 -2.57 -18.66 12.65
C LEU A 38 -3.67 -19.70 12.34
N PRO A 39 -4.40 -20.19 13.35
CA PRO A 39 -5.45 -21.20 13.16
C PRO A 39 -6.63 -20.66 12.33
N GLU A 40 -7.04 -19.42 12.55
CA GLU A 40 -8.14 -18.78 11.83
C GLU A 40 -7.72 -18.12 10.51
N ARG A 41 -6.40 -18.01 10.26
CA ARG A 41 -5.80 -17.36 9.07
C ARG A 41 -6.40 -15.97 8.78
N GLN A 42 -6.79 -15.27 9.83
CA GLN A 42 -7.33 -13.93 9.80
C GLN A 42 -6.60 -13.11 10.85
N PHE A 43 -6.16 -11.90 10.47
CA PHE A 43 -5.55 -10.95 11.36
C PHE A 43 -6.16 -9.57 11.11
N GLU A 44 -6.88 -9.06 12.10
CA GLU A 44 -7.49 -7.75 12.03
C GLU A 44 -6.83 -6.81 13.06
N ARG A 45 -6.57 -5.58 12.63
CA ARG A 45 -6.08 -4.54 13.54
C ARG A 45 -6.76 -3.21 13.22
N ILE A 46 -7.63 -2.79 14.11
CA ILE A 46 -8.21 -1.44 14.14
C ILE A 46 -7.14 -0.48 14.65
N LEU A 47 -6.89 0.58 13.90
CA LEU A 47 -5.87 1.58 14.23
C LEU A 47 -6.49 2.79 14.93
N PHE A 48 -7.61 3.30 14.41
CA PHE A 48 -8.39 4.36 15.03
C PHE A 48 -9.81 4.37 14.48
N THR A 49 -10.74 4.93 15.24
CA THR A 49 -12.11 5.15 14.77
C THR A 49 -12.16 6.45 13.97
N TRP A 50 -12.51 6.36 12.68
CA TRP A 50 -12.55 7.52 11.79
C TRP A 50 -13.82 8.34 12.01
N VAL A 51 -14.97 7.67 12.09
CA VAL A 51 -16.25 8.29 12.45
C VAL A 51 -16.73 7.69 13.77
N PRO A 52 -16.57 8.39 14.90
CA PRO A 52 -17.11 7.93 16.16
C PRO A 52 -18.64 7.92 16.07
N GLY A 53 -19.27 6.93 16.71
CA GLY A 53 -20.72 6.66 16.67
C GLY A 53 -21.61 7.84 17.06
N GLN A 54 -21.75 8.81 16.16
CA GLN A 54 -22.67 9.94 16.32
C GLN A 54 -24.08 9.47 15.95
N MET A 55 -25.05 9.93 16.73
CA MET A 55 -26.46 9.68 16.42
C MET A 55 -26.87 10.56 15.24
N PHE A 56 -27.42 9.94 14.20
CA PHE A 56 -28.01 10.64 13.07
C PHE A 56 -29.46 10.17 12.85
N PRO A 57 -30.37 11.08 12.48
CA PRO A 57 -31.75 10.71 12.17
C PRO A 57 -31.78 9.99 10.82
N MET A 58 -32.33 8.77 10.80
CA MET A 58 -32.63 8.05 9.57
C MET A 58 -33.92 8.57 8.94
N ILE A 59 -34.09 8.39 7.61
CA ILE A 59 -35.30 8.77 6.86
C ILE A 59 -36.57 8.11 7.47
N THR A 60 -36.42 6.95 8.09
CA THR A 60 -37.47 6.20 8.80
C THR A 60 -37.88 6.79 10.16
N GLY A 61 -37.25 7.89 10.60
CA GLY A 61 -37.52 8.54 11.89
C GLY A 61 -36.82 7.92 13.10
N GLN A 62 -36.02 6.86 12.90
CA GLN A 62 -35.23 6.22 13.96
C GLN A 62 -33.84 6.87 14.08
N MET A 63 -33.33 6.95 15.31
CA MET A 63 -31.95 7.37 15.57
C MET A 63 -31.02 6.16 15.43
N SER A 64 -30.02 6.25 14.55
CA SER A 64 -29.00 5.21 14.38
C SER A 64 -27.62 5.76 14.70
N GLN A 65 -26.71 4.89 15.16
CA GLN A 65 -25.30 5.21 15.39
C GLN A 65 -24.47 4.60 14.26
N LEU A 66 -23.65 5.41 13.59
CA LEU A 66 -22.73 4.95 12.55
C LEU A 66 -21.32 5.07 13.12
N ASN A 67 -20.73 3.91 13.39
CA ASN A 67 -19.35 3.80 13.79
C ASN A 67 -18.56 3.28 12.58
N ALA A 68 -17.59 4.05 12.11
CA ALA A 68 -16.69 3.65 11.03
C ALA A 68 -15.25 3.59 11.56
N ASP A 69 -14.76 2.37 11.73
CA ASP A 69 -13.39 2.11 12.14
C ASP A 69 -12.44 2.06 10.94
N TRP A 70 -11.21 2.55 11.13
CA TRP A 70 -10.13 2.41 10.16
C TRP A 70 -9.12 1.40 10.68
N GLY A 71 -8.96 0.31 9.93
CA GLY A 71 -8.09 -0.81 10.29
C GLY A 71 -7.67 -1.61 9.08
N PHE A 72 -6.77 -2.56 9.32
CA PHE A 72 -6.33 -3.51 8.30
C PHE A 72 -6.83 -4.90 8.63
N LEU A 73 -7.41 -5.55 7.62
CA LEU A 73 -7.81 -6.95 7.66
C LEU A 73 -6.91 -7.74 6.71
N LEU A 74 -6.11 -8.65 7.27
CA LEU A 74 -5.31 -9.59 6.52
C LEU A 74 -5.95 -10.97 6.60
N ASP A 75 -6.51 -11.41 5.48
CA ASP A 75 -7.13 -12.72 5.28
C ASP A 75 -6.42 -13.44 4.10
N PRO A 76 -6.81 -14.68 3.74
CA PRO A 76 -6.15 -15.42 2.65
C PRO A 76 -6.26 -14.73 1.28
N LEU A 77 -7.34 -13.98 1.03
CA LEU A 77 -7.51 -13.25 -0.23
C LEU A 77 -6.56 -12.06 -0.29
N SER A 78 -6.55 -11.22 0.75
CA SER A 78 -5.63 -10.10 0.90
C SER A 78 -4.17 -10.56 0.89
N ALA A 79 -3.85 -11.73 1.48
CA ALA A 79 -2.52 -12.33 1.45
C ALA A 79 -2.02 -12.56 0.00
N VAL A 80 -2.87 -13.10 -0.88
CA VAL A 80 -2.51 -13.25 -2.30
C VAL A 80 -2.37 -11.89 -2.96
N MET A 81 -3.28 -10.96 -2.69
CA MET A 81 -3.26 -9.63 -3.29
C MET A 81 -2.01 -8.84 -2.93
N ILE A 82 -1.58 -8.83 -1.67
CA ILE A 82 -0.36 -8.11 -1.26
C ILE A 82 0.89 -8.70 -1.92
N LEU A 83 0.96 -10.02 -2.11
CA LEU A 83 2.09 -10.67 -2.81
C LEU A 83 2.12 -10.33 -4.30
N VAL A 84 0.96 -10.33 -4.96
CA VAL A 84 0.84 -9.97 -6.38
C VAL A 84 1.20 -8.51 -6.58
N VAL A 85 0.61 -7.60 -5.79
CA VAL A 85 0.85 -6.15 -5.89
C VAL A 85 2.30 -5.81 -5.62
N THR A 86 2.89 -6.32 -4.52
CA THR A 86 4.30 -6.02 -4.20
C THR A 86 5.28 -6.74 -5.12
N GLY A 87 5.01 -7.98 -5.54
CA GLY A 87 5.88 -8.77 -6.40
C GLY A 87 5.91 -8.27 -7.85
N VAL A 88 4.74 -8.18 -8.49
CA VAL A 88 4.63 -7.65 -9.85
C VAL A 88 5.02 -6.17 -9.86
N GLY A 89 4.61 -5.41 -8.83
CA GLY A 89 5.02 -4.02 -8.65
C GLY A 89 6.53 -3.86 -8.57
N PHE A 90 7.25 -4.73 -7.85
CA PHE A 90 8.72 -4.70 -7.80
C PHE A 90 9.35 -4.94 -9.16
N LEU A 91 8.88 -5.94 -9.92
CA LEU A 91 9.38 -6.22 -11.27
C LEU A 91 9.16 -5.02 -12.21
N ILE A 92 7.99 -4.38 -12.13
CA ILE A 92 7.70 -3.16 -12.90
C ILE A 92 8.66 -2.04 -12.51
N HIS A 93 8.99 -1.88 -11.23
CA HIS A 93 9.97 -0.86 -10.79
C HIS A 93 11.36 -1.12 -11.35
N VAL A 94 11.85 -2.36 -11.28
CA VAL A 94 13.16 -2.75 -11.82
C VAL A 94 13.21 -2.53 -13.32
N TYR A 95 12.17 -2.97 -14.06
CA TYR A 95 12.08 -2.74 -15.50
C TYR A 95 12.06 -1.26 -15.85
N SER A 96 11.31 -0.46 -15.08
CA SER A 96 11.17 0.98 -15.32
C SER A 96 12.48 1.74 -15.13
N VAL A 97 13.45 1.22 -14.36
CA VAL A 97 14.76 1.88 -14.19
C VAL A 97 15.49 1.98 -15.53
N GLY A 98 15.53 0.88 -16.28
CA GLY A 98 16.14 0.86 -17.61
C GLY A 98 15.29 1.58 -18.65
N TYR A 99 13.98 1.34 -18.64
CA TYR A 99 13.05 1.92 -19.61
C TYR A 99 13.02 3.45 -19.57
N MET A 100 13.09 4.06 -18.39
CA MET A 100 13.03 5.53 -18.23
C MET A 100 14.40 6.21 -18.19
N ALA A 101 15.52 5.49 -18.38
CA ALA A 101 16.87 6.01 -18.14
C ALA A 101 17.18 7.31 -18.90
N HIS A 102 16.71 7.41 -20.15
CA HIS A 102 16.95 8.54 -21.04
C HIS A 102 15.89 9.64 -20.96
N GLU A 103 14.85 9.47 -20.15
CA GLU A 103 13.74 10.41 -20.04
C GLU A 103 14.00 11.54 -19.03
N GLY A 104 13.40 12.70 -19.29
CA GLY A 104 13.50 13.89 -18.42
C GLY A 104 12.62 13.81 -17.17
N GLY A 105 11.51 13.07 -17.24
CA GLY A 105 10.48 12.97 -16.18
C GLY A 105 10.75 11.93 -15.07
N TYR A 106 11.99 11.45 -14.93
CA TYR A 106 12.35 10.25 -14.15
C TYR A 106 11.79 10.25 -12.71
N TYR A 107 12.04 11.32 -11.93
CA TYR A 107 11.62 11.38 -10.53
C TYR A 107 10.10 11.47 -10.34
N ARG A 108 9.37 12.02 -11.32
CA ARG A 108 7.91 12.15 -11.29
C ARG A 108 7.27 10.80 -11.55
N PHE A 109 7.75 10.09 -12.57
CA PHE A 109 7.28 8.75 -12.90
C PHE A 109 7.40 7.80 -11.69
N PHE A 110 8.59 7.68 -11.10
CA PHE A 110 8.79 6.84 -9.92
C PHE A 110 8.03 7.36 -8.68
N GLY A 111 7.81 8.67 -8.58
CA GLY A 111 6.96 9.24 -7.54
C GLY A 111 5.51 8.79 -7.63
N TYR A 112 4.93 8.82 -8.84
CA TYR A 112 3.56 8.34 -9.08
C TYR A 112 3.46 6.82 -8.99
N LEU A 113 4.49 6.09 -9.44
CA LEU A 113 4.50 4.63 -9.35
C LEU A 113 4.52 4.15 -7.89
N ASN A 114 5.32 4.79 -7.01
CA ASN A 114 5.29 4.50 -5.58
C ASN A 114 3.94 4.90 -4.94
N LEU A 115 3.34 6.02 -5.35
CA LEU A 115 2.03 6.44 -4.85
C LEU A 115 0.94 5.43 -5.24
N PHE A 116 0.98 4.94 -6.48
CA PHE A 116 0.09 3.90 -6.97
C PHE A 116 0.22 2.61 -6.13
N MET A 117 1.45 2.17 -5.85
CA MET A 117 1.69 1.02 -4.97
C MET A 117 1.12 1.22 -3.57
N PHE A 118 1.32 2.39 -2.98
CA PHE A 118 0.78 2.73 -1.67
C PHE A 118 -0.76 2.65 -1.65
N SER A 119 -1.41 3.26 -2.65
CA SER A 119 -2.86 3.21 -2.79
C SER A 119 -3.38 1.79 -2.98
N MET A 120 -2.72 0.97 -3.80
CA MET A 120 -3.11 -0.42 -4.03
C MET A 120 -2.96 -1.30 -2.78
N LEU A 121 -2.00 -1.01 -1.90
CA LEU A 121 -1.84 -1.72 -0.62
C LEU A 121 -2.82 -1.25 0.47
N THR A 122 -3.47 -0.10 0.28
CA THR A 122 -4.42 0.47 1.24
C THR A 122 -5.88 0.15 0.88
N LEU A 123 -6.12 -0.25 -0.38
CA LEU A 123 -7.41 -0.61 -0.93
C LEU A 123 -7.92 -1.93 -0.36
#